data_AF-A0A3M1J2J3-F1
#
_entry.id   AF-A0A3M1J2J3-F1
#
_cell.length_a   1.000
_cell.length_b   1.000
_cell.length_c   1.000
_cell.angle_alpha   90.00
_cell.angle_beta   90.00
_cell.angle_gamma   90.00
#
_symmetry.space_group_name_H-M   'P 1'
#
loop_
_entity.id
_entity.type
_entity.pdbx_description
1 polymer ?
#
loop_
_entity_poly.entity_id
_entity_poly.type
_entity_poly.pdbx_seq_one_letter_code
_entity_poly.pdbx_strand_id
1 'polypeptide(L)'
;RYFPAEARWQSPDGGIYLWVDMPHTGPTATELYLTAINYNVAFAIGSVFSAGGAFSHAMRLNFAANPPPDIAEGIRRLGKAWHELLNKHSGARRPDEKQPALQIL
;
A
#
# COMPACT_ATOMS: atom_id res chain seq x y z
N ARG A 1 -9.12 9.10 -8.31
CA ARG A 1 -10.21 9.70 -7.49
C ARG A 1 -10.05 9.45 -5.98
N TYR A 2 -9.47 8.31 -5.54
CA TYR A 2 -9.31 7.99 -4.11
C TYR A 2 -7.87 7.69 -3.69
N PHE A 3 -6.97 7.57 -4.65
CA PHE A 3 -5.56 7.25 -4.45
C PHE A 3 -4.70 8.45 -4.85
N PRO A 4 -3.45 8.52 -4.36
CA PRO A 4 -2.52 9.57 -4.77
C PRO A 4 -2.28 9.49 -6.28
N ALA A 5 -2.07 10.64 -6.91
CA ALA A 5 -1.87 10.73 -8.37
C ALA A 5 -0.57 10.05 -8.81
N GLU A 6 0.36 9.91 -7.87
CA GLU A 6 1.68 9.33 -8.04
C GLU A 6 1.68 7.81 -7.91
N ALA A 7 0.57 7.19 -7.48
CA ALA A 7 0.44 5.73 -7.53
C ALA A 7 0.51 5.24 -8.97
N ARG A 8 1.31 4.20 -9.21
CA ARG A 8 1.54 3.65 -10.54
C ARG A 8 1.02 2.22 -10.60
N TRP A 9 0.33 1.90 -11.69
CA TRP A 9 -0.05 0.55 -12.03
C TRP A 9 -0.12 0.44 -13.55
N GLN A 10 -0.04 -0.78 -14.07
CA GLN A 10 -0.30 -1.05 -15.48
C GLN A 10 -1.56 -1.87 -15.58
N SER A 11 -2.43 -1.52 -16.53
CA SER A 11 -3.60 -2.34 -16.85
C SER A 11 -3.10 -3.63 -17.49
N PRO A 12 -3.36 -4.80 -16.88
CA PRO A 12 -2.87 -6.05 -17.42
C PRO A 12 -3.72 -6.46 -18.64
N ASP A 13 -3.09 -7.06 -19.64
CA ASP A 13 -3.79 -7.63 -20.81
C ASP A 13 -4.60 -8.89 -20.44
N GLY A 14 -4.40 -9.43 -19.24
CA GLY A 14 -5.11 -10.58 -18.70
C GLY A 14 -4.69 -10.95 -17.28
N GLY A 15 -5.37 -11.93 -16.69
CA GLY A 15 -5.14 -12.37 -15.32
C GLY A 15 -6.16 -11.80 -14.31
N ILE A 16 -5.84 -11.90 -13.02
CA ILE A 16 -6.77 -11.57 -11.92
C ILE A 16 -6.19 -10.61 -10.89
N TYR A 17 -4.96 -10.13 -11.12
CA TYR A 17 -4.23 -9.29 -10.19
C TYR A 17 -3.75 -8.00 -10.84
N LEU A 18 -3.85 -6.89 -10.10
CA LEU A 18 -3.22 -5.63 -10.41
C LEU A 18 -2.06 -5.40 -9.45
N TRP A 19 -0.88 -5.08 -9.98
CA TRP A 19 0.26 -4.64 -9.17
C TRP A 19 0.25 -3.11 -9.11
N VAL A 20 0.26 -2.56 -7.90
CA VAL A 20 0.22 -1.12 -7.66
C VAL A 20 1.44 -0.74 -6.85
N ASP A 21 2.20 0.22 -7.36
CA ASP A 21 3.35 0.83 -6.69
C ASP A 21 2.93 2.18 -6.10
N MET A 22 3.07 2.33 -4.79
CA MET A 22 2.66 3.55 -4.07
C MET A 22 3.80 4.55 -3.91
N PRO A 23 3.50 5.83 -3.66
CA PRO A 23 4.54 6.83 -3.48
C PRO A 23 5.43 6.53 -2.27
N HIS A 24 6.74 6.44 -2.48
CA HIS A 24 7.74 6.14 -1.45
C HIS A 24 7.89 7.24 -0.39
N THR A 25 7.30 8.42 -0.62
CA THR A 25 7.25 9.52 0.35
C THR A 25 6.17 9.32 1.41
N GLY A 26 5.21 8.42 1.16
CA GLY A 26 4.10 8.07 2.02
C GLY A 26 4.33 6.79 2.83
N PRO A 27 3.25 6.23 3.40
CA PRO A 27 3.30 4.99 4.16
C PRO A 27 3.68 3.77 3.31
N THR A 28 4.28 2.79 3.96
CA THR A 28 4.54 1.46 3.37
C THR A 28 3.24 0.69 3.15
N ALA A 29 3.29 -0.34 2.29
CA ALA A 29 2.16 -1.23 2.04
C ALA A 29 1.73 -2.00 3.31
N THR A 30 2.67 -2.32 4.21
CA THR A 30 2.36 -2.96 5.49
C THR A 30 1.58 -2.02 6.42
N GLU A 31 2.02 -0.77 6.58
CA GLU A 31 1.30 0.21 7.41
C GLU A 31 -0.09 0.52 6.83
N LEU A 32 -0.18 0.62 5.50
CA LEU A 32 -1.46 0.77 4.81
C LEU A 32 -2.36 -0.44 5.06
N TYR A 33 -1.85 -1.67 5.00
CA TYR A 33 -2.63 -2.88 5.24
C TYR A 33 -3.23 -2.88 6.65
N LEU A 34 -2.41 -2.59 7.67
CA LEU A 34 -2.86 -2.51 9.08
C LEU A 34 -3.94 -1.44 9.29
N THR A 35 -3.93 -0.36 8.51
CA THR A 35 -4.98 0.65 8.55
C THR A 35 -6.22 0.19 7.77
N ALA A 36 -6.03 -0.40 6.59
CA ALA A 36 -7.08 -0.79 5.65
C ALA A 36 -7.99 -1.91 6.19
N ILE A 37 -7.48 -2.81 7.03
CA ILE A 37 -8.31 -3.84 7.67
C ILE A 37 -9.41 -3.25 8.56
N ASN A 38 -9.18 -2.08 9.17
CA ASN A 38 -10.20 -1.36 9.95
C ASN A 38 -11.30 -0.76 9.06
N TYR A 39 -11.05 -0.69 7.75
CA TYR A 39 -12.02 -0.31 6.72
C TYR A 39 -12.57 -1.54 5.98
N ASN A 40 -12.38 -2.75 6.49
CA ASN A 40 -12.79 -4.01 5.85
C ASN A 40 -12.21 -4.18 4.44
N VAL A 41 -10.95 -3.77 4.23
CA VAL A 41 -10.23 -3.99 2.98
C VAL A 41 -8.94 -4.75 3.27
N ALA A 42 -8.70 -5.81 2.52
CA ALA A 42 -7.47 -6.59 2.54
C ALA A 42 -6.85 -6.65 1.14
N PHE A 43 -5.52 -6.68 1.08
CA PHE A 43 -4.74 -6.87 -0.14
C PHE A 43 -3.43 -7.61 0.19
N ALA A 44 -2.73 -8.12 -0.82
CA ALA A 44 -1.44 -8.76 -0.57
C ALA A 44 -0.31 -7.72 -0.57
N ILE A 45 0.52 -7.73 0.49
CA ILE A 45 1.65 -6.83 0.66
C ILE A 45 2.77 -7.23 -0.30
N GLY A 46 3.30 -6.27 -1.07
CA GLY A 46 4.28 -6.51 -2.14
C GLY A 46 5.57 -7.16 -1.67
N SER A 47 6.06 -6.80 -0.48
CA SER A 47 7.31 -7.33 0.07
C SER A 47 7.28 -8.84 0.34
N VAL A 48 6.10 -9.44 0.54
CA VAL A 48 5.95 -10.90 0.71
C VAL A 48 6.33 -11.65 -0.57
N PHE A 49 6.34 -10.98 -1.73
CA PHE A 49 6.74 -11.55 -3.02
C PHE A 49 8.22 -11.31 -3.36
N SER A 50 9.01 -10.79 -2.41
CA SER A 50 10.44 -10.56 -2.58
C SER A 50 11.27 -11.32 -1.55
N ALA A 51 12.19 -12.17 -2.01
CA ALA A 51 13.16 -12.83 -1.13
C ALA A 51 14.16 -11.83 -0.50
N GLY A 52 14.36 -10.66 -1.12
CA GLY A 52 15.31 -9.63 -0.68
C GLY A 52 14.65 -8.42 0.02
N GLY A 53 13.37 -8.49 0.36
CA GLY A 53 12.66 -7.38 1.02
C GLY A 53 12.39 -6.16 0.12
N ALA A 54 12.42 -6.32 -1.20
CA ALA A 54 12.00 -5.27 -2.13
C ALA A 54 10.49 -5.00 -2.04
N PHE A 55 10.01 -3.98 -2.77
CA PHE A 55 8.56 -3.71 -2.94
C PHE A 55 7.80 -3.36 -1.65
N SER A 56 8.47 -2.66 -0.71
CA SER A 56 7.86 -2.21 0.55
C SER A 56 6.67 -1.26 0.39
N HIS A 57 6.55 -0.60 -0.77
CA HIS A 57 5.44 0.31 -1.11
C HIS A 57 4.50 -0.29 -2.17
N ALA A 58 4.72 -1.54 -2.58
CA ALA A 58 3.87 -2.16 -3.57
C ALA A 58 2.77 -3.01 -2.93
N MET A 59 1.66 -3.16 -3.64
CA MET A 59 0.56 -4.02 -3.26
C MET A 59 0.03 -4.80 -4.47
N ARG A 60 -0.50 -5.98 -4.22
CA ARG A 60 -1.18 -6.81 -5.22
C ARG A 60 -2.66 -6.90 -4.91
N LEU A 61 -3.48 -6.35 -5.81
CA LEU A 61 -4.93 -6.29 -5.70
C LEU A 61 -5.57 -7.39 -6.54
N ASN A 62 -6.46 -8.20 -5.96
CA ASN A 62 -7.25 -9.18 -6.71
C ASN A 62 -8.57 -8.54 -7.17
N PHE A 63 -8.83 -8.55 -8.48
CA PHE A 63 -10.06 -8.01 -9.07
C PHE A 63 -11.02 -9.08 -9.60
N ALA A 64 -10.70 -10.36 -9.47
CA ALA A 64 -11.60 -11.45 -9.86
C ALA A 64 -12.47 -11.96 -8.71
N ALA A 65 -12.09 -11.70 -7.47
CA ALA A 65 -12.77 -12.22 -6.28
C ALA A 65 -14.11 -11.52 -5.98
N ASN A 66 -14.33 -10.31 -6.49
CA ASN A 66 -15.48 -9.47 -6.15
C ASN A 66 -16.10 -8.84 -7.41
N PRO A 67 -17.40 -8.54 -7.42
CA PRO A 67 -18.04 -7.85 -8.54
C PRO A 67 -17.60 -6.37 -8.62
N PRO A 68 -17.75 -5.71 -9.79
CA PRO A 68 -17.28 -4.33 -9.98
C PRO A 68 -17.74 -3.29 -8.95
N PRO A 69 -18.99 -3.31 -8.44
CA PRO A 69 -19.43 -2.37 -7.40
C PRO A 69 -18.64 -2.54 -6.09
N ASP A 70 -18.36 -3.78 -5.70
CA ASP A 70 -17.62 -4.09 -4.47
C ASP A 70 -16.13 -3.73 -4.61
N ILE A 71 -15.57 -3.92 -5.80
CA ILE A 71 -14.21 -3.42 -6.12
C ILE A 71 -14.17 -1.90 -5.99
N ALA A 72 -15.13 -1.18 -6.58
CA ALA A 72 -15.17 0.28 -6.52
C ALA A 72 -15.27 0.79 -5.07
N GLU A 73 -16.10 0.14 -4.25
CA GLU A 73 -16.23 0.44 -2.83
C GLU A 73 -14.96 0.09 -2.05
N GLY A 74 -14.32 -1.05 -2.34
CA GLY A 74 -13.04 -1.46 -1.77
C GLY A 74 -11.93 -0.44 -2.03
N ILE A 75 -11.79 0.03 -3.28
CA ILE A 75 -10.83 1.07 -3.64
C ILE A 75 -11.14 2.40 -2.95
N ARG A 76 -12.43 2.76 -2.82
CA ARG A 76 -12.85 3.97 -2.09
C ARG A 76 -12.45 3.91 -0.61
N ARG A 77 -12.65 2.76 0.05
CA ARG A 77 -12.27 2.51 1.44
C ARG A 77 -10.76 2.48 1.63
N LEU A 78 -10.03 1.84 0.72
CA LEU A 78 -8.58 1.81 0.73
C LEU A 78 -7.98 3.22 0.59
N GLY A 79 -8.57 4.06 -0.26
CA GLY A 79 -8.20 5.47 -0.36
C GLY A 79 -8.41 6.25 0.94
N LYS A 80 -9.50 6.00 1.67
CA LYS A 80 -9.72 6.59 3.00
C LYS A 80 -8.62 6.18 3.98
N ALA A 81 -8.28 4.89 4.03
CA ALA A 81 -7.20 4.37 4.87
C ALA A 81 -5.85 5.05 4.55
N TRP A 82 -5.53 5.22 3.27
CA TRP A 82 -4.32 5.91 2.83
C TRP A 82 -4.28 7.37 3.29
N HIS A 83 -5.37 8.13 3.10
CA HIS A 83 -5.42 9.54 3.52
C HIS A 83 -5.35 9.71 5.04
N GLU A 84 -6.00 8.85 5.81
CA GLU A 84 -5.88 8.85 7.28
C GLU A 84 -4.43 8.64 7.70
N LEU A 85 -3.77 7.65 7.10
CA LEU A 85 -2.40 7.29 7.43
C LEU A 85 -1.40 8.37 6.99
N LEU A 86 -1.61 9.01 5.85
CA LEU A 86 -0.84 10.17 5.40
C LEU A 86 -0.90 11.32 6.40
N ASN A 87 -2.10 11.69 6.86
CA ASN A 87 -2.27 12.78 7.82
C ASN A 87 -1.52 12.49 9.14
N LYS A 88 -1.47 11.22 9.56
CA LYS A 88 -0.67 10.77 10.71
C LYS A 88 0.84 10.84 10.43
N HIS A 89 1.27 10.45 9.22
CA HIS A 89 2.67 10.52 8.78
C HIS A 89 3.21 11.95 8.70
N SER A 90 2.40 12.90 8.24
CA SER A 90 2.76 14.32 8.15
C SER A 90 3.00 14.96 9.52
N GLY A 91 2.35 14.45 10.58
CA GLY A 91 2.56 14.91 11.96
C GLY A 91 3.77 14.28 12.66
N ALA A 92 4.31 13.17 12.15
CA ALA A 92 5.35 12.37 12.82
C ALA A 92 6.80 12.70 12.37
N ARG A 93 7.00 13.46 11.28
CA ARG A 93 8.35 13.72 10.74
C ARG A 93 8.99 14.99 11.34
N ARG A 94 9.58 14.86 12.54
CA ARG A 94 10.80 15.61 12.93
C ARG A 94 12.00 14.67 12.73
N PRO A 95 13.15 15.17 12.22
CA PRO A 95 14.12 14.36 11.50
C PRO A 95 15.00 13.56 12.48
N ASP A 96 15.26 12.29 12.17
CA ASP A 96 16.42 11.61 12.79
C ASP A 96 17.33 11.01 11.71
N GLU A 97 18.46 11.67 11.63
CA GLU A 97 19.81 11.20 11.37
C GLU A 97 19.97 9.67 11.38
N LYS A 98 20.62 9.15 10.33
CA LYS A 98 20.93 7.73 10.20
C LYS A 98 21.84 7.30 11.37
N GLN A 99 21.28 6.64 12.38
CA GLN A 99 22.07 5.81 13.29
C GLN A 99 22.51 4.54 12.54
N PRO A 100 23.81 4.23 12.43
CA PRO A 100 24.24 3.01 11.81
C PRO A 100 23.82 1.82 12.69
N ALA A 101 23.23 0.80 12.06
CA ALA A 101 22.82 -0.42 12.75
C ALA A 101 24.04 -1.13 13.35
N LEU A 102 24.02 -1.35 14.66
CA LEU A 102 24.89 -2.31 15.32
C LEU A 102 24.46 -3.72 14.90
N GLN A 103 25.30 -4.44 14.16
CA GLN A 103 25.14 -5.89 14.01
C GLN A 103 25.57 -6.56 15.31
N ILE A 104 24.62 -7.20 15.99
CA ILE A 104 24.91 -8.23 16.99
C ILE A 104 24.43 -9.55 16.39
N LEU A 105 25.45 -10.36 16.01
CA LEU A 105 25.43 -11.77 15.57
C LEU A 105 24.51 -12.13 14.40
#